data_AF-A0A7J8EUB8-F1
#
_entry.id   AF-A0A7J8EUB8-F1
#
_cell.length_a   1.000
_cell.length_b   1.000
_cell.length_c   1.000
_cell.angle_alpha   90.00
_cell.angle_beta   90.00
_cell.angle_gamma   90.00
#
_symmetry.space_group_name_H-M   'P 1'
#
loop_
_entity.id
_entity.type
_entity.pdbx_description
1 polymer ?
#
loop_
_entity_poly.entity_id
_entity_poly.type
_entity_poly.pdbx_seq_one_letter_code
_entity_poly.pdbx_strand_id
1 'polypeptide(L)'
;MEAEPERLDHEPWEPGGQQEEEDKEGGPTPAYLSQATELITQALRDEKAGAYSAALQGYRDGVHILLQGVAGDPAPARREGVKKKAAEYLKRAEEILHLHLTKVPP
;
A
#
# COMPACT_ATOMS: atom_id res chain seq x y z
N MET A 1 -25.64 -2.51 -32.99
CA MET A 1 -25.12 -3.37 -31.91
C MET A 1 -23.61 -3.28 -32.01
N GLU A 2 -23.02 -2.31 -31.32
CA GLU A 2 -21.57 -2.19 -31.22
C GLU A 2 -21.21 -2.63 -29.81
N ALA A 3 -20.44 -3.72 -29.72
CA ALA A 3 -19.89 -4.23 -28.49
C ALA A 3 -18.70 -3.34 -28.13
N GLU A 4 -18.90 -2.40 -27.20
CA GLU A 4 -17.80 -1.72 -26.55
C GLU A 4 -17.13 -2.71 -25.59
N PRO A 5 -15.81 -2.91 -25.67
CA PRO A 5 -15.11 -3.71 -24.67
C PRO A 5 -15.11 -2.94 -23.37
N GLU A 6 -15.71 -3.50 -22.31
CA GLU A 6 -15.51 -3.07 -20.92
C GLU A 6 -14.00 -3.11 -20.63
N ARG A 7 -13.32 -1.99 -20.86
CA ARG A 7 -12.01 -1.73 -20.29
C ARG A 7 -12.31 -1.52 -18.82
N LEU A 8 -12.21 -2.58 -18.02
CA LEU A 8 -12.22 -2.47 -16.57
C LEU A 8 -11.22 -1.39 -16.18
N ASP A 9 -11.78 -0.25 -15.79
CA ASP A 9 -11.10 0.98 -15.46
C ASP A 9 -10.46 0.73 -14.12
N HIS A 10 -9.31 0.07 -14.13
CA HIS A 10 -8.50 -0.04 -12.94
C HIS A 10 -7.83 1.32 -12.73
N GLU A 11 -8.59 2.26 -12.18
CA GLU A 11 -8.11 3.54 -11.67
C GLU A 11 -6.80 3.27 -10.88
N PRO A 12 -5.72 4.04 -11.13
CA PRO A 12 -4.52 3.92 -10.32
C PRO A 12 -4.93 4.04 -8.86
N TRP A 13 -4.71 2.99 -8.07
CA TRP A 13 -4.99 3.04 -6.65
C TRP A 13 -4.14 4.17 -6.06
N GLU A 14 -4.81 5.29 -5.76
CA GLU A 14 -4.21 6.38 -5.02
C GLU A 14 -4.50 6.10 -3.56
N PRO A 15 -3.47 5.85 -2.72
CA PRO A 15 -3.68 5.52 -1.33
C PRO A 15 -4.22 6.73 -0.57
N GLY A 16 -5.53 7.00 -0.65
CA GLY A 16 -6.29 8.01 0.08
C GLY A 16 -5.59 9.37 0.12
N GLY A 17 -5.93 10.26 -0.80
CA GLY A 17 -5.35 11.61 -0.88
C GLY A 17 -5.25 12.30 0.49
N GLN A 18 -4.03 12.72 0.81
CA GLN A 18 -3.71 13.91 1.60
C GLN A 18 -4.57 14.11 2.85
N GLN A 19 -4.36 13.26 3.85
CA GLN A 19 -4.14 13.77 5.19
C GLN A 19 -2.78 13.24 5.64
N GLU A 20 -1.73 13.81 5.03
CA GLU A 20 -0.65 14.34 5.86
C GLU A 20 -1.31 15.33 6.83
N GLU A 21 -1.98 14.83 7.87
CA GLU A 21 -1.89 15.53 9.12
C GLU A 21 -0.41 15.42 9.46
N GLU A 22 0.36 16.39 8.96
CA GLU A 22 1.63 16.79 9.53
C GLU A 22 1.32 17.10 11.00
N ASP A 23 1.27 16.05 11.82
CA ASP A 23 1.56 16.18 13.23
C ASP A 23 2.94 16.79 13.23
N LYS A 24 2.99 18.10 13.52
CA LYS A 24 4.18 18.96 13.53
C LYS A 24 5.10 18.55 14.68
N GLU A 25 5.43 17.27 14.76
CA GLU A 25 6.51 16.75 15.56
C GLU A 25 7.73 16.75 14.62
N GLY A 26 8.44 17.88 14.58
CA GLY A 26 9.66 18.09 13.77
C GLY A 26 10.86 17.23 14.20
N GLY A 27 10.63 15.95 14.47
CA GLY A 27 11.64 14.94 14.71
C GLY A 27 11.99 14.19 13.42
N PRO A 28 13.15 13.51 13.40
CA PRO A 28 13.54 12.69 12.25
C PRO A 28 12.52 11.57 12.05
N THR A 29 12.12 11.35 10.78
CA THR A 29 11.28 10.21 10.38
C THR A 29 11.91 8.91 10.88
N PRO A 30 11.20 8.08 11.66
CA PRO A 30 11.69 6.77 12.08
C PRO A 30 12.16 5.92 10.89
N ALA A 31 13.30 5.22 11.04
CA ALA A 31 13.90 4.43 9.96
C ALA A 31 12.94 3.40 9.34
N TYR A 32 12.06 2.80 10.15
CA TYR A 32 11.07 1.84 9.66
C TYR A 32 10.05 2.48 8.72
N LEU A 33 9.71 3.76 8.90
CA LEU A 33 8.82 4.49 8.00
C LEU A 33 9.50 4.76 6.67
N SER A 34 10.77 5.19 6.69
CA SER A 34 11.54 5.38 5.45
C SER A 34 11.65 4.08 4.66
N GLN A 35 12.03 2.98 5.34
CA GLN A 35 12.17 1.67 4.69
C GLN A 35 10.83 1.13 4.16
N ALA A 36 9.74 1.26 4.93
CA ALA A 36 8.43 0.87 4.44
C ALA A 36 7.97 1.73 3.26
N THR A 37 8.22 3.04 3.31
CA THR A 37 7.85 3.98 2.24
C THR A 37 8.54 3.62 0.92
N GLU A 38 9.81 3.26 0.96
CA GLU A 38 10.55 2.80 -0.23
C GLU A 38 9.90 1.57 -0.87
N LEU A 39 9.58 0.56 -0.07
CA LEU A 39 8.94 -0.68 -0.55
C LEU A 39 7.54 -0.43 -1.09
N ILE A 40 6.72 0.36 -0.40
CA ILE A 40 5.38 0.72 -0.87
C ILE A 40 5.46 1.55 -2.16
N THR A 41 6.40 2.49 -2.25
CA THR A 41 6.61 3.28 -3.48
C THR A 41 7.01 2.39 -4.64
N GLN A 42 7.86 1.39 -4.40
CA GLN A 42 8.22 0.42 -5.42
C GLN A 42 7.02 -0.46 -5.80
N ALA A 43 6.23 -0.93 -4.83
CA ALA A 43 5.03 -1.72 -5.06
C ALA A 43 4.02 -0.99 -5.95
N LEU A 44 3.81 0.31 -5.71
CA LEU A 44 2.95 1.17 -6.52
C LEU A 44 3.44 1.30 -7.96
N ARG A 45 4.77 1.41 -8.17
CA ARG A 45 5.36 1.45 -9.52
C ARG A 45 5.18 0.13 -10.24
N ASP A 46 5.43 -0.98 -9.54
CA ASP A 46 5.28 -2.33 -10.08
C ASP A 46 3.82 -2.62 -10.44
N GLU A 47 2.88 -2.19 -9.59
CA GLU A 47 1.44 -2.30 -9.83
C GLU A 47 1.04 -1.54 -11.10
N LYS A 48 1.48 -0.28 -11.23
CA LYS A 48 1.25 0.55 -12.41
C LYS A 48 1.87 -0.05 -13.69
N ALA A 49 2.98 -0.78 -13.54
CA ALA A 49 3.63 -1.48 -14.64
C ALA A 49 2.98 -2.85 -14.97
N GLY A 50 1.96 -3.28 -14.21
CA GLY A 50 1.33 -4.59 -14.35
C GLY A 50 2.17 -5.75 -13.79
N ALA A 51 3.26 -5.46 -13.08
CA ALA A 51 4.10 -6.45 -12.39
C ALA A 51 3.45 -6.86 -11.05
N TYR A 52 2.22 -7.40 -11.12
CA TYR A 52 1.36 -7.63 -9.96
C TYR A 52 1.95 -8.56 -8.88
N SER A 53 2.79 -9.53 -9.26
CA SER A 53 3.48 -10.38 -8.30
C SER A 53 4.53 -9.62 -7.49
N ALA A 54 5.31 -8.73 -8.14
CA ALA A 54 6.28 -7.86 -7.49
C ALA A 54 5.58 -6.80 -6.63
N ALA A 55 4.50 -6.20 -7.15
CA ALA A 55 3.66 -5.26 -6.40
C ALA A 55 3.12 -5.90 -5.11
N LEU A 56 2.55 -7.10 -5.21
CA LEU A 56 2.02 -7.83 -4.05
C LEU A 56 3.12 -8.06 -3.00
N GLN A 57 4.31 -8.45 -3.43
CA GLN A 57 5.45 -8.66 -2.53
C GLN A 57 5.84 -7.35 -1.83
N GLY A 58 5.97 -6.24 -2.58
CA GLY A 58 6.32 -4.94 -2.02
C GLY A 58 5.31 -4.41 -1.01
N TYR A 59 4.00 -4.60 -1.25
CA TYR A 59 2.97 -4.27 -0.27
C TYR A 59 3.09 -5.10 1.02
N ARG A 60 3.30 -6.41 0.89
CA ARG A 60 3.46 -7.31 2.04
C ARG A 60 4.68 -6.97 2.87
N ASP A 61 5.82 -6.72 2.22
CA ASP A 61 7.08 -6.40 2.90
C ASP A 61 7.01 -5.01 3.56
N GLY A 62 6.46 -4.01 2.86
CA GLY A 62 6.23 -2.68 3.42
C GLY A 62 5.33 -2.73 4.65
N VAL A 63 4.19 -3.43 4.58
CA VAL A 63 3.29 -3.62 5.73
C VAL A 63 3.98 -4.35 6.88
N HIS A 64 4.76 -5.39 6.59
CA HIS A 64 5.48 -6.13 7.62
C HIS A 64 6.38 -5.21 8.45
N ILE A 65 7.13 -4.34 7.79
CA ILE A 65 7.99 -3.34 8.45
C ILE A 65 7.17 -2.33 9.25
N LEU A 66 6.07 -1.82 8.69
CA LEU A 66 5.18 -0.91 9.41
C LEU A 66 4.69 -1.54 10.72
N LEU A 67 4.25 -2.79 10.68
CA LEU A 67 3.73 -3.51 11.86
C LEU A 67 4.83 -3.87 12.87
N GLN A 68 6.07 -4.12 12.43
CA GLN A 68 7.20 -4.33 13.34
C GLN A 68 7.61 -3.03 14.04
N GLY A 69 7.72 -1.92 13.28
CA GLY A 69 8.17 -0.63 13.82
C GLY A 69 7.13 0.04 14.73
N VAL A 70 5.84 -0.08 14.40
CA VAL A 70 4.76 0.62 15.12
C VAL A 70 4.62 0.20 16.59
N ALA A 71 5.11 -0.99 16.97
CA ALA A 71 5.07 -1.44 18.36
C ALA A 71 6.01 -0.61 19.27
N GLY A 72 7.17 -0.19 18.74
CA GLY A 72 8.17 0.59 19.46
C GLY A 72 8.08 2.10 19.23
N ASP A 73 7.13 2.57 18.43
CA ASP A 73 7.02 3.99 18.10
C ASP A 73 6.52 4.81 19.30
N PRO A 74 7.24 5.87 19.71
CA PRO A 74 6.91 6.63 20.92
C PRO A 74 5.67 7.51 20.74
N ALA A 75 5.28 7.86 19.51
CA ALA A 75 4.17 8.78 19.26
C ALA A 75 2.86 8.01 19.06
N PRO A 76 1.85 8.19 19.94
CA PRO A 76 0.57 7.49 19.82
C PRO A 76 -0.17 7.82 18.51
N ALA A 77 -0.12 9.09 18.08
CA ALA A 77 -0.76 9.54 16.83
C ALA A 77 -0.14 8.83 15.61
N ARG A 78 1.19 8.80 15.53
CA ARG A 78 1.91 8.09 14.46
C ARG A 78 1.61 6.59 14.48
N ARG A 79 1.52 5.97 15.66
CA ARG A 79 1.12 4.56 15.78
C ARG A 79 -0.25 4.28 15.19
N GLU A 80 -1.21 5.16 15.45
CA GLU A 80 -2.55 5.02 14.89
C GLU A 80 -2.54 5.20 13.37
N GLY A 81 -1.88 6.25 12.87
CA GLY A 81 -1.74 6.51 11.43
C GLY A 81 -1.08 5.35 10.68
N VAL A 82 -0.01 4.79 11.23
CA VAL A 82 0.70 3.63 10.64
C VAL A 82 -0.20 2.39 10.58
N LYS A 83 -0.99 2.11 11.62
CA LYS A 83 -1.92 0.97 11.61
C LYS A 83 -3.02 1.14 10.57
N LYS A 84 -3.58 2.35 10.45
CA LYS A 84 -4.58 2.67 9.41
C LYS A 84 -3.98 2.45 8.02
N LYS A 85 -2.78 3.01 7.76
CA LYS A 85 -2.11 2.87 6.46
C LYS A 85 -1.75 1.42 6.14
N ALA A 86 -1.27 0.65 7.12
CA ALA A 86 -0.97 -0.76 6.96
C ALA A 86 -2.21 -1.57 6.55
N ALA A 87 -3.38 -1.28 7.14
CA ALA A 87 -4.63 -1.92 6.75
C ALA A 87 -5.05 -1.59 5.32
N GLU A 88 -4.87 -0.33 4.88
CA GLU A 88 -5.12 0.08 3.50
C GLU A 88 -4.24 -0.68 2.49
N TYR A 89 -2.93 -0.80 2.77
CA TYR A 89 -2.01 -1.54 1.91
C TYR A 89 -2.29 -3.04 1.88
N LEU A 90 -2.73 -3.63 3.00
CA LEU A 90 -3.17 -5.03 3.02
C LEU A 90 -4.41 -5.24 2.15
N LYS A 91 -5.41 -4.37 2.28
CA LYS A 91 -6.60 -4.43 1.44
C LYS A 91 -6.22 -4.37 -0.05
N ARG A 92 -5.29 -3.49 -0.40
CA ARG A 92 -4.80 -3.39 -1.78
C ARG A 92 -4.07 -4.64 -2.25
N ALA A 93 -3.20 -5.20 -1.41
CA ALA A 93 -2.51 -6.45 -1.69
C ALA A 93 -3.50 -7.60 -1.97
N GLU A 94 -4.57 -7.70 -1.17
CA GLU A 94 -5.64 -8.69 -1.37
C GLU A 94 -6.38 -8.48 -2.70
N GLU A 95 -6.70 -7.23 -3.06
CA GLU A 95 -7.32 -6.91 -4.36
C GLU A 95 -6.42 -7.35 -5.53
N ILE A 96 -5.12 -7.04 -5.48
CA ILE A 96 -4.16 -7.46 -6.51
C ILE A 96 -4.11 -8.98 -6.62
N LEU A 97 -4.09 -9.68 -5.49
CA LEU A 97 -4.11 -11.13 -5.46
C LEU A 97 -5.37 -11.66 -6.17
N HIS A 98 -6.55 -11.16 -5.78
CA HIS A 98 -7.83 -11.63 -6.30
C HIS A 98 -8.04 -11.33 -7.79
N LEU A 99 -7.70 -10.12 -8.22
CA LEU A 99 -7.98 -9.64 -9.57
C LEU A 99 -6.95 -10.12 -10.60
N HIS A 100 -5.69 -10.28 -10.20
CA HIS A 100 -4.59 -10.48 -11.15
C HIS A 100 -3.87 -11.82 -11.01
N LEU A 101 -3.86 -12.41 -9.81
CA LEU A 101 -3.01 -13.56 -9.52
C LEU A 101 -3.80 -14.85 -9.22
N THR A 102 -5.01 -14.77 -8.69
CA THR A 102 -5.91 -15.93 -8.58
C THR A 102 -6.80 -16.02 -9.81
N LYS A 103 -6.38 -16.84 -10.78
CA LYS A 103 -7.32 -17.36 -11.78
C LYS A 103 -8.04 -18.56 -11.17
N VAL A 104 -9.17 -18.33 -10.51
CA VAL A 104 -10.13 -19.42 -10.26
C VAL A 104 -11.02 -19.49 -11.50
N PRO A 105 -10.85 -20.49 -12.39
CA PRO A 105 -11.83 -20.69 -13.45
C PRO A 105 -13.16 -21.16 -12.83
N PRO A 106 -14.31 -20.77 -13.41
CA PRO A 106 -15.62 -21.35 -13.04
C PRO A 106 -15.72 -22.83 -13.38
#